data_AF-A0A354TFN9-F1
#
_entry.id   AF-A0A354TFN9-F1
#
_cell.length_a   1.000
_cell.length_b   1.000
_cell.length_c   1.000
_cell.angle_alpha   90.00
_cell.angle_beta   90.00
_cell.angle_gamma   90.00
#
_symmetry.space_group_name_H-M   'P 1'
#
loop_
_entity.id
_entity.type
_entity.pdbx_description
1 polymer ?
#
loop_
_entity_poly.entity_id
_entity_poly.type
_entity_poly.pdbx_seq_one_letter_code
_entity_poly.pdbx_strand_id
1 'polypeptide(L)'
;QKITDIYATALDYDPSATVTKRFFAAVQNKMHYAVHGQTAAEVIVDRANHQKENMGLTSWEAAPKGKIQRYDVSIAKNYLSDAELGQMQRIVSAYLDMAEMQAMRKIPMTMEDWENRLSGFLRLWDHEILQDAGRVTAELAKSYAESEFEKYRIVQDRLFESDFDRMLKELPSESDEP
;
A
#
# COMPACT_ATOMS: atom_id res chain seq x y z
N GLN A 1 -3.54 -6.76 6.18
CA GLN A 1 -4.55 -7.50 6.97
C GLN A 1 -4.81 -8.89 6.41
N LYS A 2 -5.49 -9.09 5.26
CA LYS A 2 -5.99 -10.45 4.94
C LYS A 2 -4.93 -11.56 4.82
N ILE A 3 -3.79 -11.27 4.18
CA ILE A 3 -2.70 -12.24 4.03
C ILE A 3 -2.05 -12.59 5.39
N THR A 4 -1.97 -11.64 6.33
CA THR A 4 -1.30 -11.85 7.62
C THR A 4 -2.04 -12.88 8.48
N ASP A 5 -3.34 -13.05 8.24
CA ASP A 5 -4.20 -13.95 9.00
C ASP A 5 -3.89 -15.43 8.71
N ILE A 6 -3.52 -15.78 7.46
CA ILE A 6 -3.02 -17.13 7.13
C ILE A 6 -1.71 -17.39 7.85
N TYR A 7 -0.78 -16.44 7.78
CA TYR A 7 0.56 -16.62 8.30
C TYR A 7 0.57 -16.73 9.83
N ALA A 8 -0.41 -16.11 10.51
CA ALA A 8 -0.63 -16.31 11.93
C ALA A 8 -1.04 -17.76 12.29
N THR A 9 -1.41 -18.61 11.32
CA THR A 9 -1.67 -20.04 11.52
C THR A 9 -0.42 -20.92 11.42
N ALA A 10 0.72 -20.36 11.02
CA ALA A 10 1.97 -21.11 10.91
C ALA A 10 2.47 -21.57 12.29
N LEU A 11 3.10 -22.74 12.33
CA LEU A 11 3.60 -23.35 13.58
C LEU A 11 4.66 -22.50 14.28
N ASP A 12 5.49 -21.81 13.50
CA ASP A 12 6.63 -21.01 13.91
C ASP A 12 6.34 -19.51 13.90
N TYR A 13 5.06 -19.12 13.83
CA TYR A 13 4.67 -17.72 13.86
C TYR A 13 4.96 -17.07 15.23
N ASP A 14 5.79 -16.04 15.20
CA ASP A 14 5.99 -15.13 16.33
C ASP A 14 5.84 -13.67 15.85
N PRO A 15 4.81 -12.92 16.29
CA PRO A 15 4.58 -11.55 15.85
C PRO A 15 5.70 -10.58 16.24
N SER A 16 6.48 -10.92 17.28
CA SER A 16 7.59 -10.11 17.77
C SER A 16 8.92 -10.43 17.07
N ALA A 17 9.01 -11.60 16.41
CA ALA A 17 10.22 -12.03 15.76
C ALA A 17 10.60 -11.15 14.56
N THR A 18 11.89 -10.85 14.45
CA THR A 18 12.45 -10.13 13.29
C THR A 18 12.23 -10.91 12.00
N VAL A 19 12.21 -12.24 12.07
CA VAL A 19 11.95 -13.14 10.94
C VAL A 19 10.55 -12.89 10.37
N THR A 20 9.52 -12.78 11.22
CA THR A 20 8.15 -12.49 10.82
C THR A 20 8.01 -11.13 10.12
N LYS A 21 8.72 -10.11 10.58
CA LYS A 21 8.73 -8.80 9.91
C LYS A 21 9.36 -8.86 8.52
N ARG A 22 10.51 -9.53 8.39
CA ARG A 22 11.18 -9.75 7.09
C ARG A 22 10.30 -10.54 6.14
N PHE A 23 9.62 -11.55 6.68
CA PHE A 23 8.69 -12.38 5.95
C PHE A 23 7.55 -11.57 5.33
N PHE A 24 6.85 -10.76 6.13
CA PHE A 24 5.75 -9.94 5.61
C PHE A 24 6.23 -8.92 4.57
N ALA A 25 7.42 -8.35 4.75
CA ALA A 25 8.02 -7.48 3.76
C ALA A 25 8.32 -8.21 2.44
N ALA A 26 8.86 -9.43 2.50
CA ALA A 26 9.12 -10.26 1.32
C ALA A 26 7.83 -10.61 0.57
N VAL A 27 6.78 -11.03 1.29
CA VAL A 27 5.47 -11.30 0.70
C VAL A 27 4.87 -10.04 0.07
N GLN A 28 4.90 -8.91 0.75
CA GLN A 28 4.41 -7.65 0.21
C GLN A 28 5.14 -7.27 -1.10
N ASN A 29 6.47 -7.38 -1.12
CA ASN A 29 7.26 -7.09 -2.31
C ASN A 29 6.95 -8.06 -3.46
N LYS A 30 6.76 -9.35 -3.20
CA LYS A 30 6.31 -10.32 -4.23
C LYS A 30 4.96 -9.94 -4.82
N MET A 31 4.02 -9.48 -3.99
CA MET A 31 2.70 -9.05 -4.45
C MET A 31 2.76 -7.78 -5.30
N HIS A 32 3.53 -6.78 -4.87
CA HIS A 32 3.77 -5.58 -5.68
C HIS A 32 4.41 -5.95 -7.03
N TYR A 33 5.45 -6.78 -7.00
CA TYR A 33 6.17 -7.17 -8.20
C TYR A 33 5.29 -7.96 -9.18
N ALA A 34 4.47 -8.89 -8.68
CA ALA A 34 3.54 -9.65 -9.52
C ALA A 34 2.51 -8.76 -10.25
N VAL A 35 2.08 -7.66 -9.62
CA VAL A 35 1.05 -6.78 -10.17
C VAL A 35 1.60 -5.78 -11.18
N HIS A 36 2.81 -5.23 -10.94
CA HIS A 36 3.32 -4.10 -11.72
C HIS A 36 4.85 -4.08 -11.89
N GLY A 37 5.56 -5.18 -11.60
CA GLY A 37 7.00 -5.34 -11.87
C GLY A 37 7.95 -4.50 -11.01
N GLN A 38 7.47 -3.96 -9.90
CA GLN A 38 8.27 -3.15 -8.96
C GLN A 38 8.04 -3.62 -7.53
N THR A 39 9.03 -3.45 -6.66
CA THR A 39 8.84 -3.58 -5.21
C THR A 39 8.04 -2.40 -4.64
N ALA A 40 7.55 -2.52 -3.40
CA ALA A 40 6.84 -1.42 -2.75
C ALA A 40 7.68 -0.13 -2.67
N ALA A 41 8.97 -0.26 -2.38
CA ALA A 41 9.89 0.86 -2.28
C ALA A 41 10.15 1.53 -3.64
N GLU A 42 10.27 0.74 -4.71
CA GLU A 42 10.45 1.25 -6.07
C GLU A 42 9.22 2.01 -6.56
N VAL A 43 8.01 1.51 -6.29
CA VAL A 43 6.75 2.22 -6.62
C VAL A 43 6.72 3.60 -5.99
N ILE A 44 7.08 3.71 -4.70
CA ILE A 44 7.09 4.98 -3.99
C ILE A 44 8.05 5.96 -4.66
N VAL A 45 9.29 5.54 -4.95
CA VAL A 45 10.29 6.41 -5.58
C VAL A 45 9.88 6.83 -6.99
N ASP A 46 9.31 5.90 -7.76
CA ASP A 46 8.91 6.14 -9.15
C ASP A 46 7.67 7.05 -9.25
N ARG A 47 6.73 6.95 -8.30
CA ARG A 47 5.42 7.60 -8.40
C ARG A 47 5.25 8.83 -7.52
N ALA A 48 5.93 8.92 -6.37
CA ALA A 48 5.84 10.09 -5.51
C ALA A 48 6.47 11.32 -6.19
N ASN A 49 5.63 12.30 -6.51
CA ASN A 49 6.05 13.50 -7.22
C ASN A 49 5.19 14.71 -6.83
N HIS A 50 5.79 15.70 -6.18
CA HIS A 50 5.12 16.92 -5.69
C HIS A 50 4.52 17.81 -6.79
N GLN A 51 4.89 17.60 -8.05
CA GLN A 51 4.37 18.34 -9.20
C GLN A 51 3.08 17.73 -9.77
N LYS A 52 2.76 16.48 -9.39
CA LYS A 52 1.51 15.82 -9.78
C LYS A 52 0.40 16.18 -8.81
N GLU A 53 -0.84 16.12 -9.31
CA GLU A 53 -2.03 16.17 -8.46
C GLU A 53 -1.94 15.09 -7.38
N ASN A 54 -2.29 15.45 -6.14
CA ASN A 54 -2.23 14.55 -4.99
C ASN A 54 -0.87 13.87 -4.80
N MET A 55 0.23 14.47 -5.27
CA MET A 55 1.57 13.88 -5.34
C MET A 55 1.69 12.56 -6.12
N GLY A 56 0.70 12.23 -6.95
CA GLY A 56 0.59 10.93 -7.59
C GLY A 56 -0.09 9.85 -6.74
N LEU A 57 -0.60 10.18 -5.55
CA LEU A 57 -1.45 9.26 -4.78
C LEU A 57 -2.81 9.12 -5.47
N THR A 58 -3.32 7.89 -5.49
CA THR A 58 -4.66 7.52 -5.95
C THR A 58 -5.61 7.29 -4.77
N SER A 59 -5.07 7.02 -3.57
CA SER A 59 -5.81 6.84 -2.33
C SER A 59 -4.96 7.25 -1.13
N TRP A 60 -5.59 7.69 -0.05
CA TRP A 60 -4.97 8.04 1.25
C TRP A 60 -6.05 8.02 2.32
N GLU A 61 -5.70 8.11 3.60
CA GLU A 61 -6.67 7.91 4.69
C GLU A 61 -7.90 8.83 4.60
N ALA A 62 -7.68 10.10 4.25
CA ALA A 62 -8.74 11.10 4.16
C ALA A 62 -9.26 11.32 2.72
N ALA A 63 -8.93 10.45 1.77
CA ALA A 63 -9.32 10.59 0.38
C ALA A 63 -10.86 10.55 0.19
N PRO A 64 -11.41 11.21 -0.84
CA PRO A 64 -10.74 12.11 -1.78
C PRO A 64 -10.72 13.59 -1.33
N LYS A 65 -11.33 13.93 -0.18
CA LYS A 65 -11.61 15.32 0.20
C LYS A 65 -10.67 15.90 1.26
N GLY A 66 -10.02 15.05 2.04
CA GLY A 66 -9.12 15.47 3.11
C GLY A 66 -7.67 15.62 2.64
N LYS A 67 -6.87 16.30 3.46
CA LYS A 67 -5.44 16.50 3.19
C LYS A 67 -4.67 15.19 3.22
N ILE A 68 -3.70 15.06 2.31
CA ILE A 68 -2.65 14.04 2.39
C ILE A 68 -1.79 14.34 3.60
N GLN A 69 -1.51 13.32 4.39
CA GLN A 69 -0.62 13.39 5.54
C GLN A 69 0.74 12.75 5.23
N ARG A 70 1.75 13.10 6.02
CA ARG A 70 3.11 12.58 5.84
C ARG A 70 3.19 11.06 5.91
N TYR A 71 2.33 10.40 6.69
CA TYR A 71 2.33 8.94 6.75
C TYR A 71 1.70 8.29 5.51
N ASP A 72 0.81 8.98 4.80
CA ASP A 72 0.16 8.46 3.59
C ASP A 72 1.16 8.27 2.45
N VAL A 73 2.15 9.17 2.34
CA VAL A 73 3.13 9.14 1.23
C VAL A 73 4.14 8.01 1.34
N SER A 74 4.23 7.36 2.51
CA SER A 74 5.12 6.21 2.72
C SER A 74 4.44 4.87 2.40
N ILE A 75 3.17 4.87 2.00
CA ILE A 75 2.38 3.66 1.76
C ILE A 75 2.34 3.40 0.26
N ALA A 76 3.06 2.39 -0.23
CA ALA A 76 3.12 2.06 -1.67
C ALA A 76 1.74 1.80 -2.30
N LYS A 77 0.82 1.19 -1.54
CA LYS A 77 -0.57 0.93 -1.97
C LYS A 77 -1.30 2.21 -2.39
N ASN A 78 -0.98 3.35 -1.76
CA ASN A 78 -1.60 4.64 -2.03
C ASN A 78 -1.25 5.20 -3.42
N TYR A 79 -0.25 4.63 -4.10
CA TYR A 79 0.17 5.00 -5.45
C TYR A 79 -0.31 4.04 -6.55
N LEU A 80 -1.10 3.02 -6.19
CA LEU A 80 -1.59 2.01 -7.13
C LEU A 80 -2.89 2.48 -7.78
N SER A 81 -3.00 2.28 -9.09
CA SER A 81 -4.26 2.48 -9.82
C SER A 81 -5.35 1.52 -9.36
N ASP A 82 -6.61 1.84 -9.64
CA ASP A 82 -7.74 0.94 -9.34
C ASP A 82 -7.59 -0.43 -10.01
N ALA A 83 -6.99 -0.48 -11.20
CA ALA A 83 -6.70 -1.72 -11.90
C ALA A 83 -5.66 -2.57 -11.14
N GLU A 84 -4.56 -1.96 -10.70
CA GLU A 84 -3.51 -2.64 -9.92
C GLU A 84 -4.03 -3.08 -8.55
N LEU A 85 -4.80 -2.23 -7.86
CA LEU A 85 -5.45 -2.58 -6.59
C LEU A 85 -6.43 -3.74 -6.77
N GLY A 86 -7.23 -3.72 -7.84
CA GLY A 86 -8.16 -4.78 -8.18
C GLY A 86 -7.45 -6.11 -8.49
N GLN A 87 -6.34 -6.07 -9.21
CA GLN A 87 -5.52 -7.27 -9.46
C GLN A 87 -4.91 -7.79 -8.17
N MET A 88 -4.29 -6.93 -7.36
CA MET A 88 -3.71 -7.29 -6.06
C MET A 88 -4.77 -7.95 -5.17
N GLN A 89 -5.98 -7.40 -5.09
CA GLN A 89 -7.07 -7.97 -4.32
C GLN A 89 -7.48 -9.37 -4.80
N ARG A 90 -7.54 -9.60 -6.12
CA ARG A 90 -7.88 -10.93 -6.68
C ARG A 90 -6.80 -11.96 -6.36
N ILE A 91 -5.52 -11.61 -6.49
CA ILE A 91 -4.40 -12.49 -6.13
C ILE A 91 -4.46 -12.83 -4.64
N VAL A 92 -4.67 -11.83 -3.77
CA VAL A 92 -4.83 -12.03 -2.32
C VAL A 92 -5.97 -12.99 -2.02
N SER A 93 -7.16 -12.77 -2.61
CA SER A 93 -8.32 -13.63 -2.38
C SER A 93 -8.09 -15.06 -2.84
N ALA A 94 -7.58 -15.26 -4.06
CA ALA A 94 -7.30 -16.59 -4.58
C ALA A 94 -6.25 -17.35 -3.75
N TYR A 95 -5.25 -16.63 -3.23
CA TYR A 95 -4.27 -17.21 -2.31
C TYR A 95 -4.88 -17.58 -0.96
N LEU A 96 -5.80 -16.77 -0.43
CA LEU A 96 -6.55 -17.09 0.80
C LEU A 96 -7.40 -18.34 0.65
N ASP A 97 -8.11 -18.49 -0.47
CA ASP A 97 -8.91 -19.69 -0.75
C ASP A 97 -8.00 -20.94 -0.80
N MET A 98 -6.82 -20.83 -1.42
CA MET A 98 -5.84 -21.92 -1.44
C MET A 98 -5.33 -22.26 -0.04
N ALA A 99 -5.04 -21.25 0.77
CA ALA A 99 -4.56 -21.43 2.12
C ALA A 99 -5.61 -22.06 3.05
N GLU A 100 -6.86 -21.63 2.93
CA GLU A 100 -7.97 -22.20 3.68
C GLU A 100 -8.16 -23.70 3.36
N MET A 101 -8.08 -24.08 2.08
CA MET A 101 -8.11 -25.50 1.69
C MET A 101 -6.98 -26.32 2.32
N GLN A 102 -5.78 -25.74 2.49
CA GLN A 102 -4.67 -26.43 3.17
C GLN A 102 -4.89 -26.54 4.67
N ALA A 103 -5.39 -25.47 5.30
CA ALA A 103 -5.75 -25.47 6.71
C ALA A 103 -6.83 -26.52 7.01
N MET A 104 -7.84 -26.66 6.14
CA MET A 104 -8.89 -27.70 6.25
C MET A 104 -8.33 -29.13 6.22
N ARG A 105 -7.22 -29.35 5.51
CA ARG A 105 -6.53 -30.66 5.46
C ARG A 105 -5.68 -30.94 6.70
N LYS A 106 -5.61 -30.00 7.65
CA LYS A 106 -4.82 -30.09 8.89
C LYS A 106 -3.35 -30.41 8.64
N ILE A 107 -2.82 -29.97 7.52
CA ILE A 107 -1.39 -30.10 7.20
C ILE A 107 -0.68 -28.96 7.94
N PRO A 108 0.19 -29.25 8.91
CA PRO A 108 0.94 -28.21 9.60
C PRO A 108 1.89 -27.52 8.61
N MET A 109 2.00 -26.21 8.70
CA MET A 109 2.82 -25.39 7.78
C MET A 109 3.68 -24.44 8.60
N THR A 110 4.92 -24.24 8.18
CA THR A 110 5.79 -23.18 8.65
C THR A 110 5.57 -21.90 7.84
N MET A 111 6.11 -20.77 8.30
CA MET A 111 6.14 -19.52 7.55
C MET A 111 6.83 -19.71 6.19
N GLU A 112 7.95 -20.44 6.16
CA GLU A 112 8.69 -20.77 4.93
C GLU A 112 7.86 -21.61 3.96
N ASP A 113 7.13 -22.62 4.43
CA ASP A 113 6.23 -23.43 3.60
C ASP A 113 5.19 -22.56 2.90
N TRP A 114 4.61 -21.61 3.63
CA TRP A 114 3.63 -20.69 3.07
C TRP A 114 4.25 -19.74 2.05
N GLU A 115 5.45 -19.20 2.27
CA GLU A 115 6.13 -18.37 1.26
C GLU A 115 6.48 -19.15 -0.01
N ASN A 116 6.95 -20.38 0.13
CA ASN A 116 7.25 -21.25 -1.01
C ASN A 116 5.98 -21.53 -1.81
N ARG A 117 4.85 -21.76 -1.13
CA ARG A 117 3.55 -21.92 -1.76
C ARG A 117 3.05 -20.67 -2.47
N LEU A 118 3.18 -19.49 -1.87
CA LEU A 118 2.86 -18.23 -2.52
C LEU A 118 3.70 -18.05 -3.79
N SER A 119 4.99 -18.34 -3.71
CA SER A 119 5.90 -18.24 -4.84
C SER A 119 5.53 -19.22 -5.96
N GLY A 120 5.12 -20.46 -5.62
CA GLY A 120 4.57 -21.40 -6.59
C GLY A 120 3.26 -20.93 -7.21
N PHE A 121 2.36 -20.37 -6.39
CA PHE A 121 1.08 -19.84 -6.82
C PHE A 121 1.22 -18.70 -7.83
N LEU A 122 2.11 -17.73 -7.54
CA LEU A 122 2.37 -16.60 -8.46
C LEU A 122 2.98 -17.08 -9.78
N ARG A 123 3.90 -18.06 -9.76
CA ARG A 123 4.50 -18.67 -10.96
C ARG A 123 3.45 -19.36 -11.83
N LEU A 124 2.51 -20.08 -11.23
CA LEU A 124 1.45 -20.78 -11.96
C LEU A 124 0.49 -19.83 -12.68
N TRP A 125 0.43 -18.57 -12.25
CA TRP A 125 -0.38 -17.52 -12.85
C TRP A 125 0.41 -16.63 -13.84
N ASP A 126 1.57 -17.11 -14.30
CA ASP A 126 2.45 -16.41 -15.25
C ASP A 126 2.90 -15.01 -14.79
N HIS A 127 2.86 -14.75 -13.47
CA HIS A 127 3.42 -13.51 -12.91
C HIS A 127 4.93 -13.64 -12.76
N GLU A 128 5.66 -12.59 -13.14
CA GLU A 128 7.07 -12.49 -12.79
C GLU A 128 7.21 -12.47 -11.26
N ILE A 129 8.22 -13.18 -10.77
CA ILE A 129 8.52 -13.23 -9.34
C ILE A 129 9.82 -12.49 -9.10
N LEU A 130 9.78 -11.59 -8.12
CA LEU A 130 10.95 -10.91 -7.58
C LEU A 130 12.00 -11.95 -7.15
N GLN A 131 13.16 -11.94 -7.81
CA GLN A 131 14.27 -12.86 -7.54
C GLN A 131 15.30 -12.28 -6.55
N ASP A 132 15.31 -10.96 -6.37
CA ASP A 132 16.26 -10.24 -5.50
C ASP A 132 15.54 -9.29 -4.52
N ALA A 133 16.27 -8.45 -3.80
CA ALA A 133 15.67 -7.52 -2.83
C ALA A 133 15.08 -6.24 -3.47
N GLY A 134 15.09 -6.12 -4.80
CA GLY A 134 14.89 -4.86 -5.51
C GLY A 134 16.10 -3.94 -5.43
N ARG A 135 16.00 -2.77 -6.06
CA ARG A 135 17.09 -1.78 -6.15
C ARG A 135 17.00 -0.66 -5.12
N VAL A 136 15.83 -0.48 -4.50
CA VAL A 136 15.52 0.64 -3.61
C VAL A 136 15.21 0.11 -2.21
N THR A 137 15.82 0.71 -1.19
CA THR A 137 15.54 0.37 0.21
C THR A 137 14.28 1.09 0.70
N ALA A 138 13.56 0.48 1.64
CA ALA A 138 12.38 1.08 2.24
C ALA A 138 12.66 2.44 2.90
N GLU A 139 13.84 2.60 3.50
CA GLU A 139 14.24 3.85 4.16
C GLU A 139 14.53 4.97 3.15
N LEU A 140 15.20 4.65 2.03
CA LEU A 140 15.39 5.60 0.94
C LEU A 140 14.05 6.03 0.33
N ALA A 141 13.17 5.07 0.05
CA ALA A 141 11.85 5.35 -0.51
C ALA A 141 11.02 6.25 0.41
N LYS A 142 11.01 5.96 1.71
CA LYS A 142 10.34 6.78 2.72
C LYS A 142 10.90 8.20 2.76
N SER A 143 12.22 8.34 2.87
CA SER A 143 12.88 9.65 2.93
C SER A 143 12.59 10.47 1.66
N TYR A 144 12.63 9.83 0.49
CA TYR A 144 12.29 10.46 -0.78
C TYR A 144 10.84 10.97 -0.79
N ALA A 145 9.87 10.12 -0.46
CA ALA A 145 8.46 10.51 -0.46
C ALA A 145 8.14 11.62 0.55
N GLU A 146 8.74 11.56 1.74
CA GLU A 146 8.61 12.63 2.75
C GLU A 146 9.21 13.95 2.24
N SER A 147 10.33 13.90 1.51
CA SER A 147 10.93 15.10 0.92
C SER A 147 10.06 15.72 -0.18
N GLU A 148 9.39 14.89 -0.98
CA GLU A 148 8.40 15.35 -1.97
C GLU A 148 7.16 15.91 -1.26
N PHE A 149 6.76 15.32 -0.13
CA PHE A 149 5.61 15.78 0.64
C PHE A 149 5.83 17.18 1.22
N GLU A 150 7.02 17.48 1.73
CA GLU A 150 7.31 18.83 2.23
C GLU A 150 7.18 19.91 1.14
N LYS A 151 7.54 19.59 -0.11
CA LYS A 151 7.32 20.48 -1.27
C LYS A 151 5.84 20.60 -1.60
N TYR A 152 5.11 19.49 -1.61
CA TYR A 152 3.69 19.46 -1.95
C TYR A 152 2.81 20.11 -0.88
N ARG A 153 3.15 20.01 0.41
CA ARG A 153 2.35 20.55 1.52
C ARG A 153 2.05 22.04 1.31
N ILE A 154 3.00 22.80 0.78
CA ILE A 154 2.83 24.23 0.46
C ILE A 154 1.75 24.43 -0.61
N VAL A 155 1.72 23.56 -1.63
CA VAL A 155 0.71 23.58 -2.69
C VAL A 155 -0.65 23.18 -2.13
N GLN A 156 -0.70 22.09 -1.35
CA GLN A 156 -1.91 21.60 -0.72
C GLN A 156 -2.53 22.64 0.22
N ASP A 157 -1.73 23.30 1.07
CA ASP A 157 -2.24 24.30 2.02
C ASP A 157 -2.78 25.55 1.34
N ARG A 158 -2.29 25.90 0.14
CA ARG A 158 -2.82 27.00 -0.67
C ARG A 158 -4.14 26.65 -1.35
N LEU A 159 -4.31 25.39 -1.74
CA LEU A 159 -5.48 24.91 -2.47
C LEU A 159 -6.59 24.40 -1.55
N PHE A 160 -6.26 24.03 -0.32
CA PHE A 160 -7.21 23.44 0.62
C PHE A 160 -8.11 24.51 1.23
N GLU A 161 -9.40 24.40 0.93
CA GLU A 161 -10.47 25.17 1.54
C GLU A 161 -11.06 24.36 2.70
N SER A 162 -11.02 24.90 3.91
CA SER A 162 -11.59 24.18 5.07
C SER A 162 -13.11 24.18 5.03
N ASP A 163 -13.73 23.23 5.74
CA ASP A 163 -15.19 23.21 5.90
C ASP A 163 -15.72 24.51 6.55
N PHE A 164 -14.90 25.16 7.37
CA PHE A 164 -15.18 26.49 7.94
C PHE A 164 -15.19 27.58 6.86
N ASP A 165 -14.19 27.59 5.97
CA ASP A 165 -14.11 28.56 4.86
C ASP A 165 -15.29 28.40 3.90
N ARG A 166 -15.73 27.16 3.65
CA ARG A 166 -16.95 26.86 2.89
C ARG A 166 -18.19 27.37 3.59
N MET A 167 -18.33 27.11 4.88
CA MET A 167 -19.48 27.55 5.66
C MET A 167 -19.58 29.09 5.70
N LEU A 168 -18.45 29.80 5.79
CA LEU A 168 -18.40 31.26 5.70
C LEU A 168 -18.85 31.80 4.33
N LYS A 169 -18.56 31.09 3.22
CA LYS A 169 -19.02 31.48 1.88
C LYS A 169 -20.50 31.23 1.63
N GLU A 170 -21.10 30.29 2.36
CA GLU A 170 -22.53 29.98 2.27
C GLU A 170 -23.39 30.88 3.17
N LEU A 171 -22.79 31.71 4.03
CA LEU A 171 -23.51 32.72 4.80
C LEU A 171 -24.02 33.83 3.85
N PRO A 172 -25.30 34.21 3.94
CA PRO A 172 -25.81 35.36 3.19
C PRO A 172 -25.02 36.61 3.61
N SER A 173 -24.57 37.40 2.64
CA SER A 173 -23.94 38.69 2.91
C SER A 173 -24.94 39.58 3.67
N GLU A 174 -24.53 40.15 4.81
CA GLU A 174 -25.29 41.16 5.59
C GLU A 174 -25.48 42.50 4.85
N SER A 175 -25.71 42.47 3.53
CA SER A 175 -25.93 43.66 2.71
C SER A 175 -27.34 43.76 2.13
N ASP A 176 -28.26 42.90 2.56
CA ASP A 176 -29.70 43.07 2.32
C ASP A 176 -30.42 43.35 3.65
N GLU A 177 -30.11 44.48 4.29
CA GLU A 177 -31.08 45.13 5.19
C GLU A 177 -31.83 46.21 4.40
N PRO A 178 -33.18 46.13 4.33
CA PRO A 178 -34.04 47.01 3.52
C PRO A 178 -34.24 48.42 4.08
#